data_AF-A0A100VKC1-F1
#
_entry.id   AF-A0A100VKC1-F1
#
_cell.length_a   1.000
_cell.length_b   1.000
_cell.length_c   1.000
_cell.angle_alpha   90.00
_cell.angle_beta   90.00
_cell.angle_gamma   90.00
#
_symmetry.space_group_name_H-M   'P 1'
#
loop_
_entity.id
_entity.type
_entity.pdbx_description
1 polymer ?
#
loop_
_entity_poly.entity_id
_entity_poly.type
_entity_poly.pdbx_seq_one_letter_code
_entity_poly.pdbx_strand_id
1 'polypeptide(L)' 'MRTFITRYKGGHNPHEFRVYVIQSSTLKRFVVMEIILGSIVYNVALYLFHNALLAGVGSWAGTESLKRLPLVFRRIAGT' A
#
# COMPACT_ATOMS: atom_id res chain seq x y z
N MET A 1 -34.32 7.60 17.72
CA MET A 1 -33.21 6.72 17.26
C MET A 1 -33.60 5.25 17.09
N ARG A 2 -34.41 4.63 17.98
CA ARG A 2 -34.77 3.20 17.87
C ARG A 2 -35.58 2.81 16.63
N THR A 3 -36.37 3.74 16.07
CA THR A 3 -37.25 3.52 14.91
C THR A 3 -36.51 3.36 13.58
N PHE A 4 -35.30 3.91 13.46
CA PHE A 4 -34.47 3.76 12.25
C PHE A 4 -33.78 2.40 12.20
N ILE A 5 -33.40 1.87 13.36
CA ILE A 5 -32.68 0.58 13.48
C ILE A 5 -33.64 -0.59 13.25
N THR A 6 -34.90 -0.48 13.65
CA THR A 6 -35.92 -1.52 13.40
C THR A 6 -36.28 -1.67 11.92
N ARG A 7 -36.18 -0.60 11.11
CA ARG A 7 -36.41 -0.69 9.65
C ARG A 7 -35.32 -1.48 8.91
N TYR A 8 -34.09 -1.48 9.42
CA TYR A 8 -32.98 -2.22 8.80
C TYR A 8 -33.04 -3.73 9.07
N LYS A 9 -33.76 -4.14 10.13
CA LYS A 9 -33.85 -5.54 10.58
C LYS A 9 -35.08 -6.30 10.06
N GLY A 10 -35.96 -5.63 9.30
CA GLY A 10 -37.17 -6.22 8.73
C GLY A 10 -36.92 -6.79 7.34
N GLY A 11 -36.80 -8.13 7.25
CA GLY A 11 -36.89 -8.86 5.98
C GLY A 11 -35.56 -9.35 5.43
N HIS A 12 -34.97 -10.38 6.06
CA HIS A 12 -33.93 -11.18 5.43
C HIS A 12 -34.49 -12.59 5.20
N ASN A 13 -35.13 -12.79 4.06
CA ASN A 13 -35.55 -14.10 3.60
C ASN A 13 -34.47 -14.63 2.63
N PRO A 14 -33.74 -15.69 2.97
CA PRO A 14 -32.61 -16.19 2.16
C PRO A 14 -33.04 -16.80 0.82
N HIS A 15 -34.35 -16.94 0.58
CA HIS A 15 -34.93 -17.55 -0.61
C HIS A 15 -35.41 -16.55 -1.67
N GLU A 16 -35.17 -15.24 -1.50
CA GLU A 16 -35.53 -14.24 -2.51
C GLU A 16 -34.40 -14.02 -3.53
N PHE A 17 -34.74 -14.16 -4.83
CA PHE A 17 -33.83 -13.86 -5.92
C PHE A 17 -33.62 -12.34 -6.03
N ARG A 18 -32.41 -11.87 -5.71
CA ARG A 18 -32.05 -10.44 -5.73
C ARG A 18 -31.33 -10.09 -7.02
N VAL A 19 -31.93 -9.20 -7.80
CA VAL A 19 -31.30 -8.61 -8.99
C VAL A 19 -30.71 -7.26 -8.63
N TYR A 20 -29.40 -7.15 -8.72
CA TYR A 20 -28.68 -5.89 -8.52
C TYR A 20 -28.44 -5.23 -9.89
N VAL A 21 -29.14 -4.13 -10.15
CA VAL A 21 -28.93 -3.34 -11.37
C VAL A 21 -27.90 -2.27 -11.06
N ILE A 22 -26.69 -2.44 -11.60
CA ILE A 22 -25.63 -1.44 -11.49
C ILE A 22 -25.72 -0.52 -12.70
N GLN A 23 -25.85 0.78 -12.44
CA GLN A 23 -25.88 1.78 -13.50
C GLN A 23 -24.50 1.88 -14.17
N SER A 24 -24.48 1.93 -15.51
CA SER A 24 -23.23 2.04 -16.28
C SER A 24 -22.43 3.31 -15.96
N SER A 25 -23.10 4.39 -15.56
CA SER A 25 -22.46 5.62 -15.07
C SER A 25 -21.65 5.40 -13.80
N THR A 26 -22.14 4.58 -12.87
CA THR A 26 -21.45 4.23 -11.63
C THR A 26 -20.21 3.41 -11.93
N LEU A 27 -20.31 2.44 -12.84
CA LEU A 27 -19.15 1.64 -13.28
C LEU A 27 -18.07 2.52 -13.91
N LYS A 28 -18.44 3.46 -14.79
CA LYS A 28 -17.48 4.40 -15.39
C LYS A 28 -16.78 5.27 -14.34
N ARG A 29 -17.52 5.80 -13.37
CA ARG A 29 -16.94 6.59 -12.27
C ARG A 29 -15.97 5.78 -11.42
N PHE A 30 -16.32 4.52 -11.13
CA PHE A 30 -15.44 3.61 -10.40
C PHE A 30 -14.12 3.39 -11.15
N VAL A 31 -14.19 3.06 -12.45
CA VAL A 31 -12.98 2.84 -13.27
C VAL A 31 -12.10 4.09 -13.34
N VAL A 32 -12.68 5.27 -13.51
CA VAL A 32 -11.92 6.53 -13.53
C VAL A 32 -11.21 6.77 -12.19
N MET A 33 -11.91 6.54 -11.07
CA MET A 33 -11.31 6.68 -9.74
C MET A 33 -10.18 5.68 -9.51
N GLU A 34 -10.35 4.43 -9.94
CA GLU A 34 -9.32 3.39 -9.81
C GLU A 34 -8.06 3.73 -10.61
N ILE A 35 -8.20 4.27 -11.82
CA ILE A 35 -7.07 4.72 -12.64
C ILE A 35 -6.32 5.87 -11.95
N ILE A 36 -7.04 6.84 -11.39
CA ILE A 36 -6.43 7.97 -10.68
C ILE A 36 -5.69 7.47 -9.44
N LEU A 37 -6.35 6.66 -8.62
CA LEU A 37 -5.78 6.14 -7.38
C LEU A 37 -4.56 5.24 -7.67
N GLY A 38 -4.70 4.32 -8.63
CA GLY A 38 -3.61 3.46 -9.08
C GLY A 38 -2.41 4.24 -9.62
N SER A 39 -2.65 5.34 -10.35
CA SER A 39 -1.57 6.21 -10.85
C SER A 39 -0.85 6.94 -9.72
N ILE A 40 -1.57 7.41 -8.71
CA ILE A 40 -0.97 8.05 -7.53
C ILE A 40 -0.11 7.04 -6.76
N VAL A 41 -0.66 5.85 -6.49
CA VAL A 41 0.06 4.79 -5.77
C VAL A 41 1.31 4.37 -6.55
N TYR A 42 1.21 4.20 -7.87
CA TYR A 42 2.35 3.85 -8.72
C TYR A 42 3.45 4.91 -8.64
N ASN A 43 3.12 6.20 -8.75
CA ASN A 43 4.12 7.27 -8.68
C ASN A 43 4.76 7.38 -7.30
N VAL A 44 3.99 7.22 -6.22
CA VAL A 44 4.52 7.21 -4.85
C VAL A 44 5.47 6.03 -4.65
N ALA A 45 5.07 4.84 -5.09
CA ALA A 45 5.92 3.66 -5.07
C ALA A 45 7.19 3.89 -5.90
N LEU A 46 7.06 4.39 -7.13
CA LEU A 46 8.19 4.69 -8.00
C LEU A 46 9.15 5.72 -7.38
N TYR A 47 8.63 6.71 -6.63
CA TYR A 47 9.44 7.72 -5.95
C TYR A 47 10.17 7.14 -4.73
N LEU A 48 9.49 6.32 -3.92
CA LEU A 48 10.08 5.64 -2.76
C LEU A 48 11.11 4.59 -3.16
N PHE A 49 10.82 3.84 -4.21
CA PHE A 49 11.69 2.82 -4.78
C PHE A 49 12.60 3.38 -5.87
N HIS A 50 12.60 4.70 -6.11
CA HIS A 50 13.53 5.28 -7.07
C HIS A 50 14.92 5.04 -6.52
N ASN A 51 15.65 4.22 -7.27
CA ASN A 51 16.97 3.68 -6.93
C ASN A 51 17.95 4.72 -6.38
N ALA A 52 17.79 6.02 -6.63
CA ALA A 52 18.64 7.07 -6.09
C ALA A 52 18.64 7.15 -4.55
N LEU A 53 17.50 7.01 -3.87
CA LEU A 53 17.46 7.06 -2.40
C LEU A 53 18.03 5.78 -1.78
N LEU A 54 17.60 4.62 -2.27
CA LEU A 54 18.13 3.33 -1.84
C LEU A 54 19.63 3.19 -2.19
N ALA A 55 20.06 3.61 -3.36
CA ALA A 55 21.47 3.60 -3.76
C ALA A 55 22.27 4.64 -2.99
N GLY A 56 21.72 5.82 -2.69
CA GLY A 56 22.38 6.83 -1.88
C GLY A 56 22.60 6.36 -0.44
N VAL A 57 21.53 5.93 0.23
CA VAL A 57 21.59 5.39 1.60
C VAL A 57 22.42 4.11 1.65
N GLY A 58 22.25 3.21 0.70
CA GLY A 58 23.03 1.98 0.59
C GLY A 58 24.52 2.22 0.33
N SER A 59 24.87 3.17 -0.53
CA SER A 59 26.27 3.53 -0.80
C SER A 59 26.92 4.21 0.41
N TRP A 60 26.18 5.08 1.11
CA TRP A 60 26.66 5.71 2.34
C TRP A 60 26.86 4.67 3.45
N ALA A 61 25.86 3.83 3.70
CA ALA A 61 25.92 2.77 4.70
C ALA A 61 27.03 1.74 4.38
N GLY A 62 27.17 1.34 3.12
CA GLY A 62 28.22 0.42 2.67
C GLY A 62 29.61 1.01 2.83
N THR A 63 29.82 2.27 2.41
CA THR A 63 31.12 2.95 2.52
C THR A 63 31.53 3.13 3.99
N GLU A 64 30.60 3.60 4.83
CA GLU A 64 30.87 3.82 6.25
C GLU A 64 31.10 2.50 7.01
N SER A 65 30.41 1.42 6.61
CA SER A 65 30.65 0.07 7.14
C SER A 65 32.02 -0.48 6.71
N LEU A 66 32.41 -0.31 5.44
CA LEU A 66 33.71 -0.75 4.91
C LEU A 66 34.88 -0.06 5.63
N LYS A 67 34.78 1.24 5.95
CA LYS A 67 35.80 1.95 6.74
C LYS A 67 35.98 1.38 8.15
N ARG A 68 34.92 0.79 8.73
CA ARG A 68 34.93 0.25 10.09
C ARG A 68 35.34 -1.23 10.14
N LEU A 69 35.37 -1.92 9.00
CA LEU A 69 35.81 -3.32 8.91
C LEU A 69 37.21 -3.58 9.49
N PRO A 70 38.24 -2.76 9.26
CA PRO A 70 39.58 -3.02 9.81
C PRO A 70 39.61 -3.01 11.34
N LEU A 71 38.81 -2.15 11.97
CA LEU A 71 38.67 -2.07 13.43
C LEU A 71 37.94 -3.30 13.98
N VAL A 72 36.90 -3.76 13.29
CA VAL A 72 36.19 -4.99 13.64
C VAL A 72 37.10 -6.21 13.44
N PHE A 73 37.89 -6.25 12.37
CA PHE A 73 38.79 -7.35 12.07
C PHE A 73 39.93 -7.46 13.09
N ARG A 74 40.53 -6.33 13.51
CA ARG A 74 41.51 -6.31 14.62
C ARG A 74 40.90 -6.83 15.92
N ARG A 75 39.68 -6.42 16.23
CA ARG A 75 38.97 -6.86 17.44
C ARG A 75 38.67 -8.36 17.44
N ILE A 76 38.42 -8.95 16.26
CA ILE A 76 38.17 -10.39 16.10
C ILE A 76 39.49 -11.18 16.10
N ALA A 77 40.56 -10.64 15.51
CA ALA A 77 41.87 -11.29 15.41
C ALA A 77 42.66 -11.31 16.73
N GLY A 78 42.18 -10.66 17.79
CA GLY A 78 42.78 -10.73 19.12
C GLY A 78 44.14 -10.02 19.26
N THR A 79 44.40 -9.00 18.44
CA THR A 79 45.52 -8.06 18.59
C THR A 79 45.01 -6.71 19.10
#